data_AF-C7BLH3-F1
#
_entry.id   AF-C7BLH3-F1
#
_cell.length_a   1.000
_cell.length_b   1.000
_cell.length_c   1.000
_cell.angle_alpha   90.00
_cell.angle_beta   90.00
_cell.angle_gamma   90.00
#
_symmetry.space_group_name_H-M   'P 1'
#
loop_
_entity.id
_entity.type
_entity.pdbx_description
1 polymer ?
#
loop_
_entity_poly.entity_id
_entity_poly.type
_entity_poly.pdbx_seq_one_letter_code
_entity_poly.pdbx_strand_id
1 'polypeptide(L)'
;MKKFISMLFIFIGMISTSAFSAQPNSGIVRVYELKADWKTETNSTTLYLYTFKGNLASNCGKPGHLWSKSSDENINNLLHSAYTQRLDIKVGIESTNCIITTVEIALN
;
A
#
# COMPACT_ATOMS: atom_id res chain seq x y z
N MET A 1 4.63 -60.21 4.84
CA MET A 1 3.30 -59.68 4.48
C MET A 1 2.70 -58.97 5.69
N LYS A 2 2.48 -57.66 5.62
CA LYS A 2 1.34 -56.95 6.21
C LYS A 2 1.39 -55.51 5.72
N LYS A 3 0.39 -55.17 4.90
CA LYS A 3 0.11 -53.85 4.36
C LYS A 3 -0.34 -52.95 5.51
N PHE A 4 0.18 -51.73 5.60
CA PHE A 4 -0.59 -50.61 6.16
C PHE A 4 -0.32 -49.37 5.32
N ILE A 5 -1.26 -49.14 4.41
CA ILE A 5 -1.53 -47.84 3.81
C ILE A 5 -2.00 -46.96 4.97
N SER A 6 -1.25 -45.91 5.30
CA SER A 6 -1.74 -44.84 6.19
C SER A 6 -1.71 -43.53 5.40
N MET A 7 -2.84 -43.32 4.75
CA MET A 7 -3.32 -42.04 4.25
C MET A 7 -3.68 -41.19 5.47
N LEU A 8 -3.06 -40.03 5.72
CA LEU A 8 -3.83 -38.86 6.17
C LEU A 8 -3.06 -37.53 6.19
N PHE A 9 -3.51 -36.65 5.28
CA PHE A 9 -3.75 -35.21 5.42
C PHE A 9 -2.57 -34.29 5.71
N ILE A 10 -2.02 -33.81 4.59
CA ILE A 10 -1.32 -32.52 4.48
C ILE A 10 -2.31 -31.42 4.91
N PHE A 11 -2.22 -30.97 6.17
CA PHE A 11 -2.78 -29.69 6.60
C PHE A 11 -1.84 -28.58 6.09
N ILE A 12 -2.00 -28.16 4.84
CA ILE A 12 -1.58 -26.80 4.46
C ILE A 12 -2.64 -25.90 5.09
N GLY A 13 -2.38 -25.53 6.35
CA GLY A 13 -3.08 -24.43 6.99
C GLY A 13 -2.90 -23.22 6.11
N MET A 14 -3.90 -22.92 5.29
CA MET A 14 -4.09 -21.61 4.71
C MET A 14 -4.33 -20.68 5.90
N ILE A 15 -3.24 -20.13 6.43
CA ILE A 15 -3.29 -18.96 7.29
C ILE A 15 -3.76 -17.85 6.36
N SER A 16 -5.07 -17.77 6.17
CA SER A 16 -5.73 -16.61 5.59
C SER A 16 -5.53 -15.49 6.60
N THR A 17 -4.41 -14.78 6.46
CA THR A 17 -4.28 -13.46 7.06
C THR A 17 -5.43 -12.65 6.52
N SER A 18 -6.42 -12.33 7.36
CA SER A 18 -7.43 -11.34 7.04
C SER A 18 -6.69 -10.08 6.62
N ALA A 19 -6.79 -9.73 5.33
CA ALA A 19 -6.37 -8.43 4.84
C ALA A 19 -7.27 -7.42 5.55
N PHE A 20 -6.78 -6.85 6.64
CA PHE A 20 -7.41 -5.71 7.27
C PHE A 20 -7.38 -4.59 6.24
N SER A 21 -8.49 -4.42 5.51
CA SER A 21 -8.74 -3.24 4.73
C SER A 21 -8.82 -2.09 5.72
N ALA A 22 -7.68 -1.44 5.95
CA ALA A 22 -7.61 -0.26 6.78
C ALA A 22 -8.41 0.83 6.05
N GLN A 23 -9.29 1.53 6.77
CA GLN A 23 -10.02 2.67 6.21
C GLN A 23 -9.05 3.83 5.95
N PRO A 24 -9.33 4.71 4.96
CA PRO A 24 -8.54 5.91 4.78
C PRO A 24 -8.56 6.77 6.04
N ASN A 25 -7.42 7.33 6.40
CA ASN A 25 -7.30 8.26 7.52
C ASN A 25 -6.98 9.70 7.06
N SER A 26 -6.91 9.95 5.75
CA SER A 26 -6.79 11.28 5.17
C SER A 26 -8.15 11.91 4.85
N GLY A 27 -8.16 13.24 4.69
CA GLY A 27 -9.17 13.91 3.87
C GLY A 27 -8.94 13.67 2.37
N ILE A 28 -9.53 14.51 1.51
CA ILE A 28 -9.22 14.49 0.08
C ILE A 28 -7.79 14.99 -0.13
N VAL A 29 -7.01 14.21 -0.88
CA VAL A 29 -5.64 14.51 -1.27
C VAL A 29 -5.43 14.22 -2.76
N ARG A 30 -4.34 14.73 -3.33
CA ARG A 30 -3.83 14.34 -4.65
C ARG A 30 -2.41 13.85 -4.52
N VAL A 31 -2.05 12.86 -5.34
CA VAL A 31 -0.65 12.44 -5.45
C VAL A 31 0.17 13.62 -5.97
N TYR A 32 1.23 13.97 -5.26
CA TYR A 32 2.07 15.13 -5.59
C TYR A 32 3.37 14.73 -6.26
N GLU A 33 4.09 13.76 -5.69
CA GLU A 33 5.35 13.26 -6.25
C GLU A 33 5.37 11.73 -6.22
N LEU A 34 5.87 11.13 -7.31
CA LEU A 34 6.27 9.74 -7.38
C LEU A 34 7.78 9.73 -7.53
N LYS A 35 8.48 9.06 -6.61
CA LYS A 35 9.93 8.96 -6.72
C LYS A 35 10.27 7.88 -7.75
N ALA A 36 11.06 8.19 -8.78
CA ALA A 36 11.38 7.26 -9.86
C ALA A 36 12.54 6.30 -9.51
N ASP A 37 13.49 6.78 -8.70
CA ASP A 37 14.68 6.06 -8.24
C ASP A 37 14.46 5.32 -6.91
N TRP A 38 13.19 5.05 -6.56
CA TRP A 38 12.77 4.35 -5.34
C TRP A 38 13.53 3.03 -5.11
N LYS A 39 13.94 2.32 -6.17
CA LYS A 39 14.73 1.08 -6.08
C LYS A 39 16.06 1.30 -5.35
N THR A 40 16.74 2.39 -5.69
CA THR A 40 18.04 2.74 -5.11
C THR A 40 17.90 3.14 -3.65
N GLU A 41 16.86 3.91 -3.31
CA GLU A 41 16.67 4.38 -1.93
C GLU A 41 16.09 3.34 -0.97
N THR A 42 15.22 2.47 -1.47
CA THR A 42 14.57 1.45 -0.63
C THR A 42 15.32 0.13 -0.63
N ASN A 43 16.27 -0.07 -1.54
CA ASN A 43 16.90 -1.35 -1.83
C ASN A 43 15.86 -2.48 -2.04
N SER A 44 14.73 -2.13 -2.66
CA SER A 44 13.62 -3.03 -2.95
C SER A 44 13.18 -2.87 -4.39
N THR A 45 12.69 -3.94 -5.00
CA THR A 45 12.10 -3.94 -6.36
C THR A 45 10.59 -3.83 -6.36
N THR A 46 9.97 -3.60 -5.20
CA THR A 46 8.53 -3.43 -5.09
C THR A 46 8.09 -2.24 -4.23
N LEU A 47 9.00 -1.60 -3.48
CA LEU A 47 8.64 -0.56 -2.51
C LEU A 47 8.71 0.84 -3.13
N TYR A 48 7.59 1.30 -3.68
CA TYR A 48 7.48 2.61 -4.30
C TYR A 48 7.31 3.71 -3.25
N LEU A 49 7.68 4.95 -3.59
CA LEU A 49 7.63 6.11 -2.70
C LEU A 49 6.73 7.22 -3.28
N TYR A 50 5.85 7.76 -2.45
CA TYR A 50 4.85 8.76 -2.81
C TYR A 50 4.77 9.92 -1.80
N THR A 51 4.43 11.10 -2.29
CA THR A 51 3.92 12.23 -1.48
C THR A 51 2.54 12.68 -1.97
N PHE A 52 1.81 13.40 -1.12
CA PHE A 52 0.45 13.86 -1.36
C PHE A 52 0.27 15.32 -0.96
N LYS A 53 -0.55 16.06 -1.71
CA LYS A 53 -1.05 17.38 -1.32
C LYS A 53 -2.49 17.27 -0.84
N GLY A 54 -2.77 17.82 0.34
CA GLY A 54 -4.11 17.86 0.94
C GLY A 54 -4.05 17.61 2.44
N ASN A 55 -5.17 17.14 3.01
CA ASN A 55 -5.29 16.89 4.44
C ASN A 55 -4.86 15.45 4.79
N LEU A 56 -3.63 15.30 5.30
CA LEU A 56 -3.07 14.02 5.78
C LEU A 56 -3.17 13.92 7.31
N ALA A 57 -3.32 12.68 7.82
CA ALA A 57 -3.35 12.42 9.26
C ALA A 57 -2.00 12.64 9.98
N SER A 58 -0.89 12.65 9.25
CA SER A 58 0.47 12.75 9.81
C SER A 58 1.46 13.35 8.80
N ASN A 59 2.75 13.41 9.18
CA ASN A 59 3.83 13.83 8.29
C ASN A 59 4.22 12.78 7.23
N CYS A 60 3.68 11.57 7.30
CA CYS A 60 3.92 10.53 6.29
C CYS A 60 3.24 10.90 4.97
N GLY A 61 4.03 10.94 3.89
CA GLY A 61 3.57 11.36 2.56
C GLY A 61 3.44 12.87 2.42
N LYS A 62 3.83 13.68 3.40
CA LYS A 62 3.79 15.14 3.27
C LYS A 62 5.03 15.65 2.53
N PRO A 63 4.88 16.49 1.48
CA PRO A 63 6.01 17.01 0.71
C PRO A 63 7.01 17.75 1.61
N GLY A 64 8.30 17.46 1.44
CA GLY A 64 9.38 17.99 2.29
C GLY A 64 9.55 17.34 3.65
N HIS A 65 8.77 16.29 3.97
CA HIS A 65 8.90 15.52 5.21
C HIS A 65 9.24 14.05 4.92
N LEU A 66 8.39 13.11 5.37
CA LEU A 66 8.60 11.68 5.20
C LEU A 66 7.86 11.18 3.96
N TRP A 67 8.51 10.31 3.19
CA TRP A 67 7.86 9.62 2.09
C TRP A 67 6.92 8.54 2.62
N SER A 68 5.74 8.46 2.01
CA SER A 68 4.87 7.29 2.18
C SER A 68 5.29 6.21 1.18
N LYS A 69 5.10 4.94 1.55
CA LYS A 69 5.58 3.82 0.74
C LYS A 69 4.57 2.70 0.62
N SER A 70 4.58 2.03 -0.52
CA SER A 70 3.72 0.87 -0.78
C SER A 70 4.47 -0.20 -1.56
N SER A 71 4.36 -1.44 -1.11
CA SER A 71 4.75 -2.63 -1.85
C SER A 71 3.58 -3.36 -2.49
N ASP A 72 2.35 -2.87 -2.30
CA ASP A 72 1.14 -3.47 -2.84
C ASP A 72 0.91 -3.00 -4.28
N GLU A 73 0.85 -3.97 -5.21
CA GLU A 73 0.72 -3.71 -6.64
C GLU A 73 -0.56 -2.95 -6.97
N ASN A 74 -1.69 -3.28 -6.34
CA ASN A 74 -2.96 -2.64 -6.62
C ASN A 74 -2.98 -1.19 -6.12
N ILE A 75 -2.46 -0.94 -4.92
CA ILE A 75 -2.27 0.42 -4.40
C ILE A 75 -1.36 1.22 -5.34
N ASN A 76 -0.24 0.64 -5.78
CA ASN A 76 0.70 1.32 -6.68
C ASN A 76 0.07 1.68 -8.03
N ASN A 77 -0.71 0.75 -8.61
CA ASN A 77 -1.44 0.99 -9.86
C ASN A 77 -2.48 2.10 -9.71
N LEU A 78 -3.24 2.11 -8.61
CA LEU A 78 -4.21 3.17 -8.32
C LEU A 78 -3.55 4.54 -8.13
N LEU A 79 -2.43 4.60 -7.41
CA LEU A 79 -1.69 5.84 -7.19
C LEU A 79 -1.09 6.40 -8.49
N HIS A 80 -0.52 5.53 -9.34
CA HIS A 80 -0.03 5.92 -10.66
C HIS A 80 -1.17 6.43 -11.55
N SER A 81 -2.30 5.74 -11.54
CA SER A 81 -3.51 6.16 -12.26
C SER A 81 -4.03 7.51 -11.77
N ALA A 82 -4.12 7.69 -10.45
CA ALA A 82 -4.56 8.94 -9.83
C ALA A 82 -3.62 10.11 -10.16
N TYR A 83 -2.30 9.88 -10.17
CA TYR A 83 -1.32 10.88 -10.54
C TYR A 83 -1.44 11.30 -12.02
N THR A 84 -1.52 10.34 -12.93
CA THR A 84 -1.61 10.60 -14.37
C THR A 84 -2.92 11.28 -14.76
N GLN A 85 -4.02 10.88 -14.15
CA GLN A 85 -5.36 11.42 -14.42
C GLN A 85 -5.72 12.63 -13.54
N ARG A 86 -4.84 13.04 -12.62
CA ARG A 86 -5.06 14.12 -11.64
C ARG A 86 -6.33 13.93 -10.79
N LEU A 87 -6.58 12.69 -10.37
CA LEU A 87 -7.74 12.33 -9.56
C LEU A 87 -7.57 12.75 -8.11
N ASP A 88 -8.69 13.13 -7.50
CA ASP A 88 -8.82 13.28 -6.06
C ASP A 88 -8.94 11.89 -5.41
N ILE A 89 -8.23 11.67 -4.31
CA ILE A 89 -8.19 10.38 -3.60
C ILE A 89 -8.27 10.57 -2.09
N LYS A 90 -8.55 9.48 -1.37
CA LYS A 90 -8.29 9.35 0.06
C LYS A 90 -7.30 8.21 0.28
N VAL A 91 -6.43 8.36 1.26
CA VAL A 91 -5.37 7.40 1.57
C VAL A 91 -5.40 7.01 3.05
N GLY A 92 -5.13 5.75 3.31
CA GLY A 92 -4.78 5.26 4.65
C GLY A 92 -3.27 5.13 4.74
N ILE A 93 -2.66 5.77 5.74
CA ILE A 93 -1.22 5.66 5.97
C ILE A 93 -0.97 5.30 7.44
N GLU A 94 -0.27 4.19 7.66
CA GLU A 94 0.28 3.77 8.94
C GLU A 94 1.46 4.68 9.31
N SER A 95 1.41 5.32 10.48
CA SER A 95 2.30 6.43 10.82
C SER A 95 3.72 6.04 11.26
N THR A 96 3.92 4.82 11.75
CA THR A 96 5.21 4.36 12.31
C THR A 96 6.23 4.16 11.19
N ASN A 97 5.81 3.51 10.11
CA ASN A 97 6.66 3.20 8.97
C ASN A 97 6.25 3.93 7.70
N CYS A 98 5.23 4.78 7.74
CA CYS A 98 4.67 5.48 6.58
C CYS A 98 4.21 4.51 5.47
N ILE A 99 3.64 3.36 5.85
CA ILE A 99 3.10 2.38 4.88
C ILE A 99 1.71 2.82 4.45
N ILE A 100 1.49 2.89 3.15
CA ILE A 100 0.16 3.11 2.58
C ILE A 100 -0.63 1.81 2.71
N THR A 101 -1.75 1.85 3.42
CA THR A 101 -2.58 0.68 3.72
C THR A 101 -3.83 0.61 2.86
N THR A 102 -4.31 1.74 2.32
CA THR A 102 -5.44 1.79 1.40
C THR A 102 -5.42 3.05 0.54
N VAL A 103 -6.09 3.00 -0.60
CA VAL A 103 -6.33 4.14 -1.49
C VAL A 103 -7.74 4.03 -2.07
N GLU A 104 -8.51 5.10 -1.97
CA GLU A 104 -9.85 5.23 -2.55
C GLU A 104 -9.87 6.41 -3.53
N ILE A 105 -10.36 6.20 -4.75
CA ILE A 105 -10.62 7.29 -5.69
C ILE A 105 -11.87 8.05 -5.22
N ALA A 106 -11.74 9.34 -4.99
CA ALA A 106 -12.86 10.21 -4.66
C ALA A 106 -13.54 10.64 -5.96
N LEU A 107 -14.72 10.09 -6.24
CA LEU A 107 -15.59 10.55 -7.31
C LEU A 107 -16.50 11.64 -6.73
N ASN A 108 -16.42 12.84 -7.30
CA ASN A 108 -17.37 13.92 -7.04
C ASN A 108 -18.60 13.76 -7.94
#